data_AF-A0A932BEW5-F1
#
_entry.id   AF-A0A932BEW5-F1
#
_cell.length_a   1.000
_cell.length_b   1.000
_cell.length_c   1.000
_cell.angle_alpha   90.00
_cell.angle_beta   90.00
_cell.angle_gamma   90.00
#
_symmetry.space_group_name_H-M   'P 1'
#
loop_
_entity.id
_entity.type
_entity.pdbx_description
1 polymer ?
#
loop_
_entity_poly.entity_id
_entity_poly.type
_entity_poly.pdbx_seq_one_letter_code
_entity_poly.pdbx_strand_id
1 'polypeptide(L)'
;MDFAIGDAVFGVCDVGQEGAYAERLAIKSTIVARKPESLSHVECAALALIGLTAVVSVEETLQLKAGETILVQGGAGGVASFAIQISKH
;
A
#
# COMPACT_ATOMS: atom_id res chain seq x y z
N MET A 1 17.02 -2.85 -6.45
CA MET A 1 17.17 -1.47 -5.92
C MET A 1 18.16 -1.55 -4.78
N ASP A 2 19.20 -0.73 -4.83
CA ASP A 2 20.23 -0.74 -3.79
C ASP A 2 19.81 0.21 -2.68
N PHE A 3 19.54 -0.35 -1.50
CA PHE A 3 19.32 0.40 -0.26
C PHE A 3 20.62 0.43 0.53
N ALA A 4 20.86 1.53 1.24
CA ALA A 4 21.98 1.69 2.16
C ALA A 4 21.49 1.78 3.62
N ILE A 5 22.40 1.54 4.56
CA ILE A 5 22.11 1.76 5.98
C ILE A 5 21.74 3.23 6.18
N GLY A 6 20.60 3.47 6.83
CA GLY A 6 20.06 4.82 7.08
C GLY A 6 19.00 5.26 6.08
N ASP A 7 18.76 4.52 4.99
CA ASP A 7 17.65 4.82 4.07
C ASP A 7 16.30 4.68 4.78
N ALA A 8 15.47 5.73 4.69
CA ALA A 8 14.08 5.68 5.14
C ALA A 8 13.25 4.87 4.15
N VAL A 9 12.65 3.77 4.62
CA VAL A 9 11.88 2.85 3.80
C VAL A 9 10.54 2.53 4.44
N PHE A 10 9.61 2.04 3.63
CA PHE A 10 8.32 1.54 4.07
C PHE A 10 7.90 0.36 3.19
N GLY A 11 6.97 -0.44 3.67
CA GLY A 11 6.48 -1.62 2.95
C GLY A 11 5.50 -2.42 3.79
N VAL A 12 5.15 -3.59 3.26
CA VAL A 12 4.30 -4.57 3.93
C VAL A 12 5.02 -5.91 3.98
N CYS A 13 4.77 -6.70 5.03
CA CYS A 13 5.31 -8.05 5.12
C CYS A 13 4.82 -8.91 3.95
N ASP A 14 5.59 -9.97 3.66
CA ASP A 14 5.21 -10.95 2.65
C ASP A 14 3.88 -11.64 3.02
N VAL A 15 3.18 -12.19 2.04
CA VAL A 15 1.86 -12.80 2.26
C VAL A 15 1.96 -13.92 3.30
N GLY A 16 1.12 -13.85 4.32
CA GLY A 16 1.09 -14.81 5.43
C GLY A 16 2.19 -14.62 6.49
N GLN A 17 2.99 -13.54 6.40
CA GLN A 17 3.96 -13.18 7.42
C GLN A 17 3.47 -11.98 8.24
N GLU A 18 3.50 -12.13 9.56
CA GLU A 18 3.22 -11.08 10.53
C GLU A 18 4.52 -10.71 11.27
N GLY A 19 4.55 -9.53 11.91
CA GLY A 19 5.71 -9.14 12.74
C GLY A 19 6.08 -7.66 12.71
N ALA A 20 5.27 -6.81 12.07
CA ALA A 20 5.54 -5.37 11.98
C ALA A 20 5.36 -4.61 13.32
N TYR A 21 4.67 -5.20 14.30
CA TYR A 21 4.59 -4.67 15.67
C TYR A 21 5.82 -5.05 16.50
N ALA A 22 6.98 -4.58 16.05
CA ALA A 22 8.28 -4.81 16.69
C ALA A 22 9.20 -3.62 16.43
N GLU A 23 10.24 -3.47 17.25
CA GLU A 23 11.27 -2.44 17.04
C GLU A 23 12.16 -2.74 15.82
N ARG A 24 12.23 -4.01 15.41
CA ARG A 24 13.04 -4.49 14.28
C ARG A 24 12.34 -5.65 13.58
N LEU A 25 12.48 -5.69 12.26
CA LEU A 25 11.97 -6.76 11.39
C LEU A 25 13.00 -7.07 10.29
N ALA A 26 13.19 -8.35 9.99
CA ALA A 26 13.92 -8.78 8.80
C ALA A 26 12.93 -8.93 7.63
N ILE A 27 13.17 -8.23 6.53
CA ILE A 27 12.29 -8.22 5.35
C ILE A 27 13.13 -8.21 4.07
N LYS A 28 12.61 -8.79 2.99
CA LYS A 28 13.30 -8.78 1.69
C LYS A 28 13.37 -7.34 1.16
N SER A 29 14.54 -6.92 0.69
CA SER A 29 14.70 -5.59 0.08
C SER A 29 13.83 -5.40 -1.17
N THR A 30 13.40 -6.48 -1.81
CA THR A 30 12.55 -6.45 -3.01
C THR A 30 11.09 -6.08 -2.73
N ILE A 31 10.63 -6.07 -1.47
CA ILE A 31 9.24 -5.78 -1.09
C ILE A 31 9.12 -4.51 -0.22
N VAL A 32 10.16 -3.68 -0.21
CA VAL A 32 10.16 -2.37 0.43
C VAL A 32 10.43 -1.28 -0.62
N ALA A 33 9.93 -0.08 -0.35
CA ALA A 33 10.13 1.10 -1.17
C ALA A 33 10.78 2.22 -0.34
N ARG A 34 11.45 3.15 -1.03
CA ARG A 34 11.94 4.38 -0.40
C ARG A 34 10.76 5.21 0.08
N LYS A 35 10.81 5.70 1.31
CA LYS A 35 9.78 6.58 1.85
C LYS A 35 9.83 7.93 1.11
N PRO A 36 8.72 8.44 0.57
CA PRO A 36 8.67 9.80 0.05
C PRO A 36 9.06 10.82 1.12
N GLU A 37 9.80 11.86 0.75
CA GLU A 37 10.24 12.90 1.72
C GLU A 37 9.04 13.66 2.33
N SER A 38 7.98 13.84 1.55
CA SER A 38 6.77 14.58 1.94
C SER A 38 5.87 13.86 2.94
N LEU A 39 6.11 12.58 3.24
CA LEU A 39 5.27 11.79 4.15
C LEU A 39 6.07 11.32 5.35
N SER A 40 5.46 11.32 6.52
CA SER A 40 6.01 10.71 7.73
C SER A 40 6.00 9.17 7.63
N HIS A 41 6.80 8.50 8.47
CA HIS A 41 6.73 7.04 8.58
C HIS A 41 5.34 6.54 9.00
N VAL A 42 4.62 7.31 9.83
CA VAL A 42 3.26 6.98 10.29
C VAL A 42 2.28 7.00 9.12
N GLU A 43 2.32 8.04 8.29
CA GLU A 43 1.49 8.13 7.09
C GLU A 43 1.83 7.01 6.10
N CYS A 44 3.11 6.75 5.84
CA CYS A 44 3.51 5.65 4.98
C CYS A 44 3.07 4.28 5.52
N ALA A 45 3.18 4.03 6.82
CA ALA A 45 2.71 2.78 7.44
C ALA A 45 1.19 2.64 7.34
N ALA A 46 0.43 3.71 7.55
CA ALA A 46 -1.02 3.70 7.43
C ALA A 46 -1.49 3.41 6.00
N LEU A 47 -0.73 3.86 5.00
CA LEU A 47 -1.10 3.79 3.59
C LEU A 47 -0.58 2.52 2.87
N ALA A 48 0.52 1.92 3.35
CA ALA A 48 1.24 0.88 2.62
C ALA A 48 0.35 -0.28 2.17
N LEU A 49 -0.32 -0.96 3.11
CA LEU A 49 -1.16 -2.11 2.80
C LEU A 49 -2.45 -1.71 2.11
N ILE A 50 -3.12 -0.67 2.61
CA ILE A 50 -4.44 -0.28 2.11
C ILE A 50 -4.37 0.29 0.69
N GLY A 51 -3.34 1.08 0.39
CA GLY A 51 -3.11 1.68 -0.92
C GLY A 51 -2.70 0.64 -1.94
N LEU A 52 -1.73 -0.22 -1.60
CA LEU A 52 -1.32 -1.34 -2.47
C LEU A 52 -2.50 -2.24 -2.80
N THR A 53 -3.31 -2.62 -1.80
CA THR A 53 -4.50 -3.45 -2.00
C THR A 53 -5.49 -2.79 -2.95
N ALA A 54 -5.74 -1.48 -2.77
CA ALA A 54 -6.66 -0.75 -3.64
C ALA A 54 -6.17 -0.67 -5.09
N VAL A 55 -4.90 -0.34 -5.31
CA VAL A 55 -4.28 -0.27 -6.65
C VAL A 55 -4.33 -1.62 -7.35
N VAL A 56 -3.84 -2.69 -6.70
CA VAL A 56 -3.84 -4.04 -7.28
C VAL A 56 -5.27 -4.52 -7.58
N SER A 57 -6.23 -4.19 -6.72
CA SER A 57 -7.63 -4.57 -6.94
C SER A 57 -8.24 -3.86 -8.15
N VAL A 58 -8.04 -2.53 -8.27
CA VAL A 58 -8.69 -1.73 -9.31
C VAL A 58 -7.96 -1.83 -10.65
N GLU A 59 -6.64 -1.68 -10.66
CA GLU A 59 -5.84 -1.56 -11.88
C GLU A 59 -5.40 -2.92 -12.43
N GLU A 60 -4.94 -3.84 -11.57
CA GLU A 60 -4.39 -5.12 -12.03
C GLU A 60 -5.45 -6.22 -12.11
N THR A 61 -6.32 -6.33 -11.10
CA THR A 61 -7.31 -7.40 -10.98
C THR A 61 -8.60 -7.10 -11.75
N LEU A 62 -9.25 -5.98 -11.43
CA LEU A 62 -10.48 -5.56 -12.12
C LEU A 62 -10.20 -4.97 -13.50
N GLN A 63 -9.02 -4.33 -13.67
CA GLN A 63 -8.64 -3.61 -14.88
C GLN A 63 -9.69 -2.59 -15.33
N LEU A 64 -10.29 -1.90 -14.35
CA LEU A 64 -11.45 -1.02 -14.52
C LEU A 64 -11.29 -0.05 -15.72
N LYS A 65 -12.33 0.08 -16.53
CA LYS A 65 -12.39 1.00 -17.67
C LYS A 65 -13.33 2.16 -17.40
N ALA A 66 -13.07 3.28 -18.09
CA ALA A 66 -13.92 4.45 -18.03
C ALA A 66 -15.37 4.11 -18.43
N GLY A 67 -16.34 4.56 -17.62
CA GLY A 67 -17.77 4.31 -17.82
C GLY A 67 -18.29 3.02 -17.17
N GLU A 68 -17.41 2.14 -16.67
CA GLU A 68 -17.83 0.97 -15.90
C GLU A 68 -18.27 1.36 -14.48
N THR A 69 -19.17 0.57 -13.91
CA THR A 69 -19.69 0.78 -12.54
C THR A 69 -19.29 -0.40 -11.67
N ILE A 70 -18.70 -0.10 -10.50
CA ILE A 70 -18.28 -1.09 -9.52
C ILE A 70 -18.96 -0.88 -8.17
N LEU A 71 -19.09 -1.95 -7.40
CA LEU A 71 -19.54 -1.91 -6.01
C LEU A 71 -18.34 -1.97 -5.08
N VAL A 72 -18.17 -0.94 -4.24
CA VAL A 72 -17.16 -0.91 -3.19
C VAL A 72 -17.83 -1.08 -1.82
N GLN A 73 -17.58 -2.20 -1.16
CA GLN A 73 -18.10 -2.48 0.18
C GLN A 73 -17.32 -1.71 1.25
N GLY A 74 -18.02 -1.22 2.28
CA GLY A 74 -17.39 -0.57 3.43
C GLY A 74 -16.65 0.73 3.08
N GLY A 75 -17.25 1.59 2.24
CA GLY A 75 -16.62 2.79 1.64
C GLY A 75 -15.86 3.73 2.59
N ALA A 76 -16.18 3.74 3.88
CA ALA A 76 -15.48 4.55 4.89
C ALA A 76 -14.19 3.89 5.45
N GLY A 77 -13.89 2.64 5.07
CA GLY A 77 -12.69 1.92 5.50
C GLY A 77 -11.43 2.31 4.71
N GLY A 78 -10.26 1.91 5.22
CA GLY A 78 -8.96 2.27 4.64
C GLY A 78 -8.82 1.88 3.17
N VAL A 79 -8.96 0.59 2.84
CA VAL A 79 -8.85 0.09 1.46
C VAL A 79 -9.92 0.71 0.56
N ALA A 80 -11.17 0.69 1.02
CA ALA A 80 -12.32 1.12 0.24
C ALA A 80 -12.27 2.62 -0.10
N SER A 81 -11.85 3.46 0.85
CA SER A 81 -11.71 4.90 0.61
C SER A 81 -10.66 5.20 -0.47
N PHE A 82 -9.53 4.48 -0.48
CA PHE A 82 -8.53 4.58 -1.55
C PHE A 82 -9.04 4.07 -2.89
N ALA A 83 -9.70 2.90 -2.90
CA ALA A 83 -10.28 2.35 -4.13
C ALA A 83 -11.29 3.31 -4.76
N ILE A 84 -12.11 4.01 -3.96
CA ILE A 84 -13.05 5.03 -4.43
C ILE A 84 -12.32 6.22 -5.07
N GLN A 85 -11.20 6.67 -4.50
CA GLN A 85 -10.42 7.78 -5.09
C GLN A 85 -9.76 7.35 -6.41
N ILE A 86 -9.12 6.18 -6.42
CA ILE A 86 -8.44 5.63 -7.62
C ILE A 86 -9.45 5.42 -8.74
N SER A 87 -10.63 4.87 -8.45
CA SER A 87 -11.66 4.59 -9.48
C SER A 87 -12.30 5.85 -10.08
N LYS A 88 -12.04 7.04 -9.51
CA LYS A 88 -12.53 8.33 -10.01
C LYS A 88 -11.46 9.09 -10.80
N HIS A 89 -10.20 8.69 -10.69
CA HIS A 89 -9.09 9.24 -11.45
C HIS A 89 -9.02 8.55 -12.82
#